data_AF-A0A412W8E2-F1
#
_entry.id   AF-A0A412W8E2-F1
#
_cell.length_a   1.000
_cell.length_b   1.000
_cell.length_c   1.000
_cell.angle_alpha   90.00
_cell.angle_beta   90.00
_cell.angle_gamma   90.00
#
_symmetry.space_group_name_H-M   'P 1'
#
loop_
_entity.id
_entity.type
_entity.pdbx_description
1 polymer ?
#
loop_
_entity_poly.entity_id
_entity_poly.type
_entity_poly.pdbx_seq_one_letter_code
_entity_poly.pdbx_strand_id
1 'polypeptide(L)'
;MDKKWLWFLLGIAIPCLLNLIFYFEVIPSSLSSNSWLGFWGGYLGGAATLAAFFLSNKTTKLVVLRQWEEKKFVEYRNSLLDNLKLLNTVEILNGISNVSLDTLDEKFKIITKKKQEIYSCDIAFRTISMVDLGNIKKEEKQYYNCWQCMTANLSYFLDQQLDLISFCKDYKNNAEILRLSQERELNLKEIINNPMNNQKEKDEKELRKQQKVIADLIQKQESFQPQFETKLKIIEKYRQEQHPVCIRNLYELTLKLIQTKEKALK
;
A
#
# COMPACT_ATOMS: atom_id res chain seq x y z
N MET A 1 19.12 -19.59 49.44
CA MET A 1 19.53 -19.51 48.01
C MET A 1 18.27 -19.72 47.18
N ASP A 2 17.87 -18.79 46.31
CA ASP A 2 16.67 -18.98 45.48
C ASP A 2 16.78 -20.28 44.68
N LYS A 3 15.68 -21.03 44.54
CA LYS A 3 15.64 -22.29 43.78
C LYS A 3 16.25 -22.15 42.38
N LYS A 4 16.15 -20.96 41.76
CA LYS A 4 16.74 -20.63 40.46
C LYS A 4 18.28 -20.64 40.46
N TRP A 5 18.91 -20.15 41.52
CA TRP A 5 20.37 -20.18 41.68
C TRP A 5 20.87 -21.60 41.94
N LEU A 6 20.08 -22.43 42.63
CA LEU A 6 20.39 -23.85 42.83
C LEU A 6 20.42 -24.60 41.49
N TRP A 7 19.40 -24.43 40.64
CA TRP A 7 19.37 -25.06 39.31
C TRP A 7 20.46 -24.54 38.38
N PHE A 8 20.80 -23.26 38.45
CA PHE A 8 21.91 -22.67 37.68
C PHE A 8 23.28 -23.25 38.10
N LEU A 9 23.53 -23.34 39.41
CA LEU A 9 24.77 -23.94 39.94
C LEU A 9 24.87 -25.44 39.63
N LEU A 10 23.75 -26.17 39.70
CA LEU A 10 23.70 -27.58 39.29
C LEU A 10 23.96 -27.74 37.78
N GLY A 11 23.43 -26.84 36.96
CA GLY A 11 23.69 -26.79 35.52
C GLY A 11 25.17 -26.57 35.21
N ILE A 12 25.93 -25.86 36.03
CA ILE A 12 27.39 -25.70 35.84
C ILE A 12 28.17 -26.89 36.42
N ALA A 13 27.80 -27.32 37.63
CA ALA A 13 28.55 -28.34 38.38
C ALA A 13 28.51 -29.73 37.71
N ILE A 14 27.35 -30.15 37.20
CA ILE A 14 27.18 -31.49 36.60
C ILE A 14 28.08 -31.67 35.36
N PRO A 15 28.10 -30.74 34.38
CA PRO A 15 29.04 -30.80 33.27
C PRO A 15 30.50 -30.73 33.72
N CYS A 16 30.85 -29.89 34.69
CA CYS A 16 32.25 -29.81 35.17
C CYS A 16 32.73 -31.13 35.77
N LEU A 17 31.86 -31.84 36.49
CA LEU A 17 32.14 -33.19 37.00
C LEU A 17 32.28 -34.20 35.86
N LEU A 18 31.42 -34.13 34.83
CA LEU A 18 31.57 -34.96 33.63
C LEU A 18 32.90 -34.67 32.92
N ASN A 19 33.35 -33.42 32.83
CA ASN A 19 34.65 -33.07 32.26
C ASN A 19 35.81 -33.73 33.00
N LEU A 20 35.73 -33.75 34.33
CA LEU A 20 36.75 -34.35 35.18
C LEU A 20 36.77 -35.87 34.98
N ILE A 21 35.60 -36.51 34.89
CA ILE A 21 35.44 -37.94 34.59
C ILE A 21 36.04 -38.30 33.20
N PHE A 22 35.83 -37.45 32.18
CA PHE A 22 36.41 -37.64 30.85
C PHE A 22 37.93 -37.39 30.82
N TYR A 23 38.44 -36.40 31.58
CA TYR A 23 39.87 -36.10 31.64
C TYR A 23 40.69 -37.20 32.34
N PHE A 24 40.11 -37.86 33.35
CA PHE A 24 40.73 -39.01 34.04
C PHE A 24 40.45 -40.36 33.37
N GLU A 25 39.89 -40.38 32.14
CA GLU A 25 39.58 -41.59 31.36
C GLU A 25 38.77 -42.67 32.11
N VAL A 26 37.94 -42.26 33.07
CA VAL A 26 37.16 -43.20 33.91
C VAL A 26 36.05 -43.90 33.10
N ILE A 27 35.65 -43.33 31.96
CA ILE A 27 34.68 -43.90 31.02
C ILE A 27 35.26 -43.78 29.60
N PRO A 28 35.33 -44.87 28.81
CA PRO A 28 35.83 -44.81 27.44
C PRO A 28 34.86 -43.99 26.58
N SER A 29 35.36 -42.90 25.98
CA SER A 29 34.58 -42.01 25.11
C SER A 29 35.05 -42.10 23.66
N SER A 30 34.12 -42.07 22.73
CA SER A 30 34.39 -42.05 21.29
C SER A 30 34.51 -40.62 20.72
N LEU A 31 34.57 -39.59 21.58
CA LEU A 31 34.61 -38.18 21.18
C LEU A 31 36.06 -37.71 21.02
N SER A 32 36.38 -37.11 19.87
CA SER A 32 37.70 -36.51 19.66
C SER A 32 37.88 -35.26 20.54
N SER A 33 39.10 -35.04 21.02
CA SER A 33 39.45 -33.88 21.88
C SER A 33 38.98 -32.54 21.31
N ASN A 34 39.07 -32.36 19.99
CA ASN A 34 38.60 -31.14 19.31
C ASN A 34 37.07 -30.97 19.36
N SER A 35 36.31 -32.06 19.26
CA SER A 35 34.84 -32.03 19.38
C SER A 35 34.41 -31.74 20.81
N TRP A 36 35.17 -32.26 21.79
CA TRP A 36 34.94 -32.00 23.21
C TRP A 36 35.23 -30.55 23.60
N LEU A 37 36.35 -30.00 23.13
CA LEU A 37 36.68 -28.58 23.33
C LEU A 37 35.66 -27.65 22.65
N GLY A 38 35.19 -28.00 21.46
CA GLY A 38 34.12 -27.26 20.77
C GLY A 38 32.80 -27.25 21.55
N PHE A 39 32.43 -28.40 22.12
CA PHE A 39 31.28 -28.52 23.02
C PHE A 39 31.43 -27.61 24.26
N TRP A 40 32.59 -27.62 24.92
CA TRP A 40 32.86 -26.78 26.09
C TRP A 40 32.88 -25.29 25.78
N GLY A 41 33.46 -24.88 24.64
CA GLY A 41 33.45 -23.50 24.19
C GLY A 41 32.02 -22.98 23.96
N GLY A 42 31.16 -23.78 23.32
CA GLY A 42 29.75 -23.46 23.12
C GLY A 42 28.95 -23.45 24.43
N TYR A 43 29.19 -24.42 25.30
CA TYR A 43 28.51 -24.56 26.59
C TYR A 43 28.83 -23.39 27.54
N LEU A 44 30.11 -23.07 27.72
CA LEU A 44 30.54 -21.96 28.57
C LEU A 44 30.10 -20.60 28.01
N GLY A 45 30.09 -20.44 26.68
CA GLY A 45 29.53 -19.27 26.02
C GLY A 45 28.03 -19.08 26.34
N GLY A 46 27.25 -20.15 26.19
CA GLY A 46 25.81 -20.15 26.52
C GLY A 46 25.54 -19.89 28.01
N ALA A 47 26.31 -20.51 28.90
CA ALA A 47 26.20 -20.29 30.35
C ALA A 47 26.54 -18.84 30.74
N ALA A 48 27.56 -18.23 30.13
CA ALA A 48 27.93 -16.84 30.34
C ALA A 48 26.84 -15.86 29.87
N THR A 49 26.21 -16.10 28.71
CA THR A 49 25.08 -15.29 28.23
C THR A 49 23.88 -15.38 29.17
N LEU A 50 23.56 -16.58 29.67
CA LEU A 50 22.46 -16.78 30.62
C LEU A 50 22.75 -16.08 31.96
N ALA A 51 23.98 -16.19 32.47
CA ALA A 51 24.43 -15.51 33.68
C ALA A 51 24.30 -13.98 33.53
N ALA A 52 24.73 -13.41 32.40
CA ALA A 52 24.58 -11.98 32.13
C ALA A 52 23.11 -11.54 32.10
N PHE A 53 22.20 -12.35 31.58
CA PHE A 53 20.76 -12.07 31.59
C PHE A 53 20.15 -12.11 33.00
N PHE A 54 20.63 -13.00 33.88
CA PHE A 54 20.21 -13.07 35.28
C PHE A 54 20.82 -11.97 36.15
N LEU A 55 22.08 -11.59 35.88
CA LEU A 55 22.81 -10.51 36.55
C LEU A 55 22.40 -9.12 36.06
N SER A 56 21.76 -9.02 34.89
CA SER A 56 21.15 -7.78 34.41
C SER A 56 20.08 -7.29 35.40
N ASN A 57 20.39 -6.17 36.06
CA ASN A 57 19.60 -5.56 37.12
C ASN A 57 18.16 -5.27 36.64
N LYS A 58 17.18 -5.28 37.57
CA LYS A 58 15.78 -4.92 37.29
C LYS A 58 15.69 -3.57 36.57
N THR A 59 16.56 -2.62 36.95
CA THR A 59 16.68 -1.30 36.32
C THR A 59 17.03 -1.38 34.84
N THR A 60 17.98 -2.24 34.44
CA THR A 60 18.37 -2.43 33.04
C THR A 60 17.24 -3.04 32.22
N LYS A 61 16.51 -4.02 32.77
CA LYS A 61 15.34 -4.62 32.13
C LYS A 61 14.21 -3.61 31.92
N LEU A 62 13.94 -2.75 32.90
CA LEU A 62 12.96 -1.68 32.80
C LEU A 62 13.34 -0.62 31.76
N VAL A 63 14.63 -0.25 31.68
CA VAL A 63 15.12 0.70 30.67
C VAL A 63 14.94 0.14 29.26
N VAL A 64 15.31 -1.13 29.04
CA VAL A 64 15.15 -1.78 27.73
C VAL A 64 13.68 -1.89 27.33
N LEU A 65 12.79 -2.23 28.27
CA LEU A 65 11.35 -2.29 28.02
C LEU A 65 10.78 -0.90 27.68
N ARG A 66 11.16 0.14 28.42
CA ARG A 66 10.74 1.53 28.14
C ARG A 66 11.21 1.98 26.76
N GLN A 67 12.46 1.72 26.38
CA GLN A 67 12.98 2.03 25.05
C GLN A 67 12.22 1.29 23.94
N TRP A 68 11.85 0.04 24.17
CA TRP A 68 11.06 -0.74 23.22
C TRP A 68 9.64 -0.19 23.06
N GLU A 69 8.98 0.20 24.15
CA GLU A 69 7.66 0.84 24.14
C GLU A 69 7.68 2.21 23.46
N GLU A 70 8.70 3.03 23.71
CA GLU A 70 8.91 4.31 23.03
C GLU A 70 9.09 4.12 21.53
N LYS A 71 9.92 3.15 21.10
CA LYS A 71 10.11 2.84 19.69
C LYS A 71 8.81 2.41 19.03
N LYS A 72 8.04 1.52 19.67
CA LYS A 72 6.73 1.08 19.17
C LYS A 72 5.74 2.24 19.06
N PHE A 73 5.77 3.18 19.99
CA PHE A 73 4.93 4.37 19.93
C PHE A 73 5.34 5.33 18.80
N VAL A 74 6.65 5.50 18.55
CA VAL A 74 7.13 6.31 17.42
C VAL A 74 6.67 5.71 16.10
N GLU A 75 6.79 4.38 15.92
CA GLU A 75 6.30 3.68 14.73
C GLU A 75 4.78 3.84 14.57
N TYR A 76 4.02 3.69 15.65
CA TYR A 76 2.57 3.90 15.66
C TYR A 76 2.18 5.33 15.29
N ARG A 77 2.83 6.33 15.90
CA ARG A 77 2.60 7.75 15.60
C ARG A 77 2.91 8.06 14.14
N ASN A 78 4.02 7.56 13.62
CA ASN A 78 4.41 7.78 12.23
C ASN A 78 3.38 7.17 11.28
N SER A 79 2.88 5.95 11.56
CA SER A 79 1.80 5.34 10.78
C SER A 79 0.54 6.19 10.75
N LEU A 80 0.11 6.76 11.89
CA LEU A 80 -1.04 7.67 11.93
C LEU A 80 -0.81 8.96 11.13
N LEU A 81 0.41 9.52 11.19
CA LEU A 81 0.76 10.72 10.44
C LEU A 81 0.85 10.44 8.94
N ASP A 82 1.35 9.28 8.54
CA ASP A 82 1.45 8.87 7.14
C ASP A 82 0.04 8.65 6.55
N ASN A 83 -0.90 8.10 7.32
CA ASN A 83 -2.32 8.05 6.96
C ASN A 83 -2.90 9.45 6.69
N LEU A 84 -2.54 10.46 7.49
CA LEU A 84 -2.97 11.84 7.25
C LEU A 84 -2.30 12.46 6.01
N LYS A 85 -1.00 12.22 5.80
CA LYS A 85 -0.27 12.70 4.60
C LYS A 85 -0.86 12.13 3.31
N LEU A 86 -1.28 10.86 3.35
CA LEU A 86 -1.95 10.20 2.23
C LEU A 86 -3.20 10.98 1.78
N LEU A 87 -3.91 11.60 2.72
CA LEU A 87 -5.14 12.36 2.48
C LEU A 87 -4.89 13.85 2.20
N ASN A 88 -3.82 14.42 2.74
CA ASN A 88 -3.45 15.82 2.55
C ASN A 88 -2.91 16.14 1.14
N THR A 89 -2.95 15.21 0.19
CA THR A 89 -2.34 15.42 -1.12
C THR A 89 -3.27 16.28 -1.99
N VAL A 90 -3.04 17.58 -1.94
CA VAL A 90 -3.53 18.60 -2.90
C VAL A 90 -3.38 18.12 -4.36
N GLU A 91 -2.40 17.26 -4.65
CA GLU A 91 -2.17 16.61 -5.95
C GLU A 91 -3.34 15.73 -6.43
N ILE A 92 -4.07 15.06 -5.54
CA ILE A 92 -5.26 14.25 -5.88
C ILE A 92 -6.44 15.16 -6.28
N LEU A 93 -6.44 16.39 -5.77
CA LEU A 93 -7.53 17.36 -5.89
C LEU A 93 -7.26 18.47 -6.92
N ASN A 94 -6.14 18.46 -7.64
CA ASN A 94 -6.01 19.29 -8.83
C ASN A 94 -6.63 18.55 -10.02
N GLY A 95 -7.89 18.89 -10.28
CA GLY A 95 -8.82 18.18 -11.16
C GLY A 95 -8.30 17.97 -12.56
N ILE A 96 -8.81 16.90 -13.19
CA ILE A 96 -8.70 16.68 -14.64
C ILE A 96 -9.33 17.85 -15.44
N SER A 97 -10.17 18.67 -14.79
CA SER A 97 -10.86 19.83 -15.38
C SER A 97 -9.96 20.85 -16.10
N ASN A 98 -8.67 20.99 -15.73
CA ASN A 98 -7.73 21.93 -16.36
C ASN A 98 -6.56 21.24 -17.09
N VAL A 99 -6.69 19.96 -17.41
CA VAL A 99 -5.55 19.13 -17.83
C VAL A 99 -5.59 18.94 -19.34
N SER A 100 -4.48 19.27 -20.01
CA SER A 100 -4.35 18.95 -21.43
C SER A 100 -4.46 17.43 -21.62
N LEU A 101 -5.14 17.00 -22.70
CA LEU A 101 -5.24 15.58 -23.03
C LEU A 101 -3.87 14.88 -23.17
N ASP A 102 -2.79 15.65 -23.35
CA ASP A 102 -1.44 15.14 -23.51
C ASP A 102 -0.76 14.76 -22.18
N THR A 103 -1.32 15.16 -21.04
CA THR A 103 -0.79 14.82 -19.69
C THR A 103 -1.59 13.70 -19.00
N LEU A 104 -2.55 13.08 -19.70
CA LEU A 104 -3.41 12.02 -19.16
C LEU A 104 -2.64 10.78 -18.69
N ASP A 105 -1.55 10.41 -19.38
CA ASP A 105 -0.74 9.24 -19.00
C ASP A 105 0.02 9.45 -17.69
N GLU A 106 0.54 10.66 -17.47
CA GLU A 106 1.19 11.02 -16.22
C GLU A 106 0.19 10.98 -15.06
N LYS A 107 -1.01 11.54 -15.28
CA LYS A 107 -2.09 11.50 -14.28
C LYS A 107 -2.52 10.08 -13.93
N PHE A 108 -2.63 9.21 -14.93
CA PHE A 108 -2.94 7.80 -14.72
C PHE A 108 -1.90 7.14 -13.80
N LYS A 109 -0.60 7.40 -14.02
CA LYS A 109 0.48 6.87 -13.19
C LYS A 109 0.41 7.38 -11.76
N ILE A 110 0.19 8.69 -11.58
CA ILE A 110 0.06 9.31 -10.25
C ILE A 110 -1.11 8.68 -9.47
N ILE A 111 -2.28 8.57 -10.09
CA ILE A 111 -3.47 8.00 -9.44
C ILE A 111 -3.24 6.52 -9.09
N THR A 112 -2.67 5.75 -10.01
CA THR A 112 -2.36 4.33 -9.78
C THR A 112 -1.39 4.16 -8.61
N LYS A 113 -0.33 4.96 -8.56
CA LYS A 113 0.61 4.98 -7.43
C LYS A 113 -0.09 5.32 -6.13
N LYS A 114 -0.99 6.31 -6.15
CA LYS A 114 -1.76 6.69 -4.96
C LYS A 114 -2.64 5.56 -4.44
N LYS A 115 -3.29 4.80 -5.34
CA LYS A 115 -4.04 3.60 -4.94
C LYS A 115 -3.13 2.59 -4.25
N GLN A 116 -1.90 2.36 -4.75
CA GLN A 116 -0.93 1.48 -4.10
C GLN A 116 -0.55 1.99 -2.69
N GLU A 117 -0.32 3.30 -2.55
CA GLU A 117 -0.01 3.92 -1.26
C GLU A 117 -1.14 3.72 -0.24
N ILE A 118 -2.41 3.77 -0.65
CA ILE A 118 -3.57 3.46 0.23
C ILE A 118 -3.43 2.06 0.83
N TYR A 119 -3.16 1.06 -0.01
CA TYR A 119 -2.99 -0.32 0.46
C TYR A 119 -1.78 -0.47 1.38
N SER A 120 -0.64 0.15 1.03
CA SER A 120 0.56 0.10 1.86
C SER A 120 0.35 0.75 3.24
N CYS A 121 -0.29 1.92 3.30
CA CYS A 121 -0.63 2.59 4.57
C CYS A 121 -1.59 1.75 5.41
N ASP A 122 -2.61 1.12 4.79
CA ASP A 122 -3.55 0.27 5.53
C ASP A 122 -2.85 -0.95 6.17
N ILE A 123 -2.01 -1.65 5.39
CA ILE A 123 -1.25 -2.80 5.89
C ILE A 123 -0.30 -2.38 7.01
N ALA A 124 0.42 -1.27 6.84
CA ALA A 124 1.32 -0.75 7.86
C ALA A 124 0.57 -0.45 9.16
N PHE A 125 -0.56 0.25 9.07
CA PHE A 125 -1.38 0.57 10.25
C PHE A 125 -1.88 -0.70 10.94
N ARG A 126 -2.45 -1.65 10.20
CA ARG A 126 -2.99 -2.91 10.76
C ARG A 126 -1.90 -3.73 11.45
N THR A 127 -0.71 -3.78 10.86
CA THR A 127 0.45 -4.50 11.40
C THR A 127 0.93 -3.87 12.72
N ILE A 128 1.09 -2.53 12.75
CA ILE A 128 1.62 -1.82 13.92
C ILE A 128 0.58 -1.75 15.06
N SER A 129 -0.68 -1.50 14.71
CA SER A 129 -1.79 -1.42 15.67
C SER A 129 -2.27 -2.79 16.16
N MET A 130 -1.93 -3.86 15.44
CA MET A 130 -2.41 -5.23 15.70
C MET A 130 -3.94 -5.31 15.74
N VAL A 131 -4.62 -4.49 14.94
CA VAL A 131 -6.09 -4.34 14.97
C VAL A 131 -6.82 -5.64 14.64
N ASP A 132 -6.21 -6.47 13.80
CA ASP A 132 -6.73 -7.77 13.38
C ASP A 132 -6.72 -8.82 14.50
N LEU A 133 -5.94 -8.62 15.56
CA LEU A 133 -5.87 -9.55 16.71
C LEU A 133 -7.00 -9.33 17.72
N GLY A 134 -7.91 -8.39 17.47
CA GLY A 134 -9.16 -8.21 18.22
C GLY A 134 -9.02 -7.55 19.59
N ASN A 135 -7.82 -7.42 20.14
CA ASN A 135 -7.57 -6.88 21.48
C ASN A 135 -7.25 -5.36 21.44
N ILE A 136 -8.13 -4.58 20.80
CA ILE A 136 -7.95 -3.14 20.60
C ILE A 136 -8.78 -2.28 21.54
N LYS A 137 -8.25 -1.11 21.89
CA LYS A 137 -9.00 -0.13 22.67
C LYS A 137 -10.14 0.47 21.84
N LYS A 138 -11.19 0.95 22.50
CA LYS A 138 -12.37 1.55 21.85
C LYS A 138 -11.98 2.69 20.90
N GLU A 139 -11.02 3.52 21.29
CA GLU A 139 -10.52 4.65 20.51
C GLU A 139 -9.78 4.19 19.25
N GLU A 140 -8.99 3.12 19.33
CA GLU A 140 -8.28 2.54 18.17
C GLU A 140 -9.27 1.92 17.19
N LYS A 141 -10.32 1.27 17.70
CA LYS A 141 -11.41 0.74 16.87
C LYS A 141 -12.17 1.86 16.16
N GLN A 142 -12.46 2.96 16.85
CA GLN A 142 -13.10 4.14 16.25
C GLN A 142 -12.25 4.74 15.14
N TYR A 143 -10.95 4.91 15.38
CA TYR A 143 -10.02 5.37 14.36
C TYR A 143 -9.97 4.42 13.17
N TYR A 144 -9.83 3.11 13.40
CA TYR A 144 -9.73 2.14 12.33
C TYR A 144 -10.99 2.08 11.45
N ASN A 145 -12.18 2.14 12.06
CA ASN A 145 -13.43 2.20 11.30
C ASN A 145 -13.51 3.48 10.46
N CYS A 146 -13.08 4.63 11.02
CA CYS A 146 -13.00 5.87 10.28
C CYS A 146 -12.03 5.75 9.11
N TRP A 147 -10.81 5.25 9.37
CA TRP A 147 -9.78 5.01 8.37
C TRP A 147 -10.25 4.12 7.23
N GLN A 148 -10.89 2.99 7.51
CA GLN A 148 -11.44 2.07 6.50
C GLN A 148 -12.51 2.72 5.63
N CYS A 149 -13.39 3.53 6.24
CA CYS A 149 -14.36 4.30 5.47
C CYS A 149 -13.67 5.32 4.57
N MET A 150 -12.63 6.01 5.07
CA MET A 150 -11.85 6.97 4.27
C MET A 150 -11.13 6.32 3.11
N THR A 151 -10.44 5.22 3.34
CA THR A 151 -9.67 4.55 2.29
C THR A 151 -10.58 3.97 1.21
N ALA A 152 -11.75 3.43 1.59
CA ALA A 152 -12.76 3.00 0.63
C ALA A 152 -13.28 4.17 -0.23
N ASN A 153 -13.66 5.28 0.42
CA ASN A 153 -14.15 6.48 -0.25
C ASN A 153 -13.10 7.11 -1.17
N LEU A 154 -11.86 7.23 -0.70
CA LEU A 154 -10.74 7.74 -1.50
C LEU A 154 -10.43 6.80 -2.66
N SER A 155 -10.43 5.48 -2.44
CA SER A 155 -10.19 4.50 -3.50
C SER A 155 -11.24 4.61 -4.60
N TYR A 156 -12.52 4.72 -4.23
CA TYR A 156 -13.62 4.93 -5.16
C TYR A 156 -13.48 6.25 -5.93
N PHE A 157 -13.11 7.34 -5.25
CA PHE A 157 -12.86 8.63 -5.89
C PHE A 157 -11.74 8.54 -6.94
N LEU A 158 -10.65 7.85 -6.62
CA LEU A 158 -9.55 7.62 -7.56
C LEU A 158 -10.01 6.76 -8.76
N ASP A 159 -10.91 5.79 -8.56
CA ASP A 159 -11.52 5.03 -9.66
C ASP A 159 -12.34 5.91 -10.59
N GLN A 160 -13.12 6.86 -10.05
CA GLN A 160 -13.85 7.84 -10.87
C GLN A 160 -12.90 8.71 -11.69
N GLN A 161 -11.75 9.09 -11.13
CA GLN A 161 -10.74 9.83 -11.89
C GLN A 161 -10.10 8.99 -13.00
N LEU A 162 -9.80 7.71 -12.74
CA LEU A 162 -9.27 6.80 -13.76
C LEU A 162 -10.27 6.54 -14.88
N ASP A 163 -11.54 6.35 -14.54
CA ASP A 163 -12.63 6.22 -15.50
C ASP A 163 -12.76 7.47 -16.39
N LEU A 164 -12.68 8.67 -15.82
CA LEU A 164 -12.66 9.92 -16.59
C LEU A 164 -11.43 10.01 -17.52
N ILE A 165 -10.25 9.59 -17.05
CA ILE A 165 -9.05 9.56 -17.90
C ILE A 165 -9.23 8.60 -19.07
N SER A 166 -9.70 7.38 -18.82
CA SER A 166 -9.96 6.39 -19.87
C SER A 166 -10.97 6.91 -20.88
N PHE A 167 -12.06 7.52 -20.40
CA PHE A 167 -13.07 8.16 -21.25
C PHE A 167 -12.47 9.25 -22.16
N CYS A 168 -11.60 10.12 -21.64
CA CYS A 168 -10.91 11.13 -22.45
C CYS A 168 -9.93 10.51 -23.48
N LYS A 169 -9.24 9.42 -23.13
CA LYS A 169 -8.36 8.69 -24.06
C LYS A 169 -9.16 8.05 -25.18
N ASP A 170 -10.27 7.40 -24.85
CA ASP A 170 -11.17 6.80 -25.83
C ASP A 170 -11.74 7.85 -26.78
N TYR A 171 -12.09 9.03 -26.27
CA TYR A 171 -12.49 10.17 -27.09
C TYR A 171 -11.38 10.59 -28.07
N LYS A 172 -10.14 10.79 -27.60
CA LYS A 172 -9.00 11.15 -28.45
C LYS A 172 -8.76 10.11 -29.54
N ASN A 173 -8.84 8.83 -29.19
CA ASN A 173 -8.69 7.73 -30.13
C ASN A 173 -9.83 7.70 -31.16
N ASN A 174 -11.08 7.85 -30.72
CA ASN A 174 -12.24 7.90 -31.61
C ASN A 174 -12.18 9.10 -32.57
N ALA A 175 -11.67 10.24 -32.13
CA ALA A 175 -11.46 11.41 -32.98
C ALA A 175 -10.46 11.12 -34.12
N GLU A 176 -9.36 10.44 -33.82
CA GLU A 176 -8.36 10.07 -34.82
C GLU A 176 -8.90 8.99 -35.77
N ILE A 177 -9.62 7.99 -35.26
CA ILE A 177 -10.29 6.97 -36.09
C ILE A 177 -11.31 7.63 -37.02
N LEU A 178 -12.06 8.63 -36.54
CA LEU A 178 -13.01 9.39 -37.36
C LEU A 178 -12.29 10.13 -38.49
N ARG A 179 -11.18 10.82 -38.18
CA ARG A 179 -10.36 11.52 -39.18
C ARG A 179 -9.86 10.57 -40.28
N LEU A 180 -9.26 9.45 -39.89
CA LEU A 180 -8.80 8.40 -40.82
C LEU A 180 -9.96 7.78 -41.61
N SER A 181 -11.13 7.65 -40.98
CA SER A 181 -12.32 7.09 -41.61
C SER A 181 -12.89 8.01 -42.68
N GLN A 182 -12.90 9.33 -42.44
CA GLN A 182 -13.29 10.35 -43.41
C GLN A 182 -12.32 10.43 -44.58
N GLU A 183 -11.01 10.33 -44.32
CA GLU A 183 -9.99 10.26 -45.37
C GLU A 183 -10.19 9.03 -46.27
N ARG A 184 -10.45 7.87 -45.68
CA ARG A 184 -10.80 6.65 -46.43
C ARG A 184 -12.08 6.82 -47.25
N GLU A 185 -13.09 7.50 -46.71
CA GLU A 185 -14.33 7.78 -47.44
C GLU A 185 -14.06 8.64 -48.70
N LEU A 186 -13.23 9.67 -48.58
CA LEU A 186 -12.83 10.51 -49.71
C LEU A 186 -12.09 9.71 -50.78
N ASN A 187 -11.12 8.89 -50.38
CA ASN A 187 -10.37 8.03 -51.30
C ASN A 187 -11.28 7.03 -52.03
N LEU A 188 -12.25 6.42 -51.33
CA LEU A 188 -13.23 5.53 -51.94
C LEU A 188 -14.11 6.26 -52.97
N LYS A 189 -14.55 7.48 -52.67
CA LYS A 189 -15.33 8.31 -53.62
C LYS A 189 -14.52 8.61 -54.88
N GLU A 190 -13.22 8.89 -54.75
CA GLU A 190 -12.34 9.13 -55.90
C GLU A 190 -12.17 7.88 -56.77
N ILE A 191 -11.97 6.71 -56.16
CA ILE A 191 -11.87 5.42 -56.87
C ILE A 191 -13.17 5.07 -57.60
N ILE A 192 -14.33 5.29 -56.97
CA ILE A 192 -15.65 5.04 -57.57
C ILE A 192 -15.91 5.96 -58.78
N ASN A 193 -15.41 7.20 -58.72
CA ASN A 193 -15.54 8.18 -59.80
C ASN A 193 -14.54 7.94 -60.94
N ASN A 194 -13.54 7.09 -60.77
CA ASN A 194 -12.59 6.76 -61.82
C ASN A 194 -13.26 5.91 -62.93
N PRO A 195 -13.26 6.37 -64.20
CA PRO A 195 -13.91 5.65 -65.31
C PRO A 195 -13.27 4.29 -65.63
N MET A 196 -12.04 4.01 -65.15
CA MET A 196 -11.40 2.69 -65.30
C MET A 196 -11.71 1.70 -64.15
N ASN A 197 -12.63 2.05 -63.24
CA ASN A 197 -12.97 1.18 -62.12
C ASN A 197 -13.87 0.01 -62.53
N ASN A 198 -13.30 -1.19 -62.57
CA ASN A 198 -14.00 -2.43 -62.90
C ASN A 198 -14.72 -3.09 -61.70
N GLN A 199 -14.61 -2.52 -60.50
CA GLN A 199 -15.15 -3.06 -59.23
C GLN A 199 -16.16 -2.12 -58.56
N LYS A 200 -16.76 -1.21 -59.32
CA LYS A 200 -17.61 -0.11 -58.83
C LYS A 200 -18.69 -0.52 -57.81
N GLU A 201 -19.43 -1.59 -58.07
CA GLU A 201 -20.50 -2.07 -57.16
C GLU A 201 -19.94 -2.51 -55.78
N LYS A 202 -18.77 -3.16 -55.78
CA LYS A 202 -18.09 -3.59 -54.55
C LYS A 202 -17.62 -2.38 -53.74
N ASP A 203 -17.04 -1.39 -54.41
CA ASP A 203 -16.52 -0.18 -53.77
C ASP A 203 -17.66 0.68 -53.22
N GLU A 204 -18.79 0.77 -53.92
CA GLU A 204 -19.99 1.45 -53.42
C GLU A 204 -20.55 0.77 -52.16
N LYS A 205 -20.53 -0.56 -52.10
CA LYS A 205 -20.93 -1.31 -50.90
C LYS A 205 -19.99 -1.03 -49.72
N GLU A 206 -18.69 -0.93 -49.98
CA GLU A 206 -17.70 -0.59 -48.96
C GLU A 206 -17.84 0.86 -48.48
N LEU A 207 -18.09 1.80 -49.39
CA LEU A 207 -18.38 3.20 -49.06
C LEU A 207 -19.58 3.30 -48.11
N ARG A 208 -20.68 2.57 -48.37
CA ARG A 208 -21.84 2.55 -47.47
C ARG A 208 -21.52 2.01 -46.08
N LYS A 209 -20.65 1.00 -45.96
CA LYS A 209 -20.20 0.52 -44.64
C LYS A 209 -19.37 1.57 -43.93
N GLN A 210 -18.44 2.20 -44.65
CA GLN A 210 -17.58 3.25 -44.12
C GLN A 210 -18.40 4.45 -43.60
N GLN A 211 -19.44 4.84 -44.32
CA GLN A 211 -20.36 5.91 -43.91
C GLN A 211 -21.14 5.57 -42.63
N LYS A 212 -21.54 4.30 -42.44
CA LYS A 212 -22.13 3.87 -41.16
C LYS A 212 -21.15 4.00 -40.00
N VAL A 213 -19.90 3.57 -40.18
CA VAL A 213 -18.85 3.72 -39.16
C VAL A 213 -18.62 5.18 -38.80
N ILE A 214 -18.59 6.07 -39.80
CA ILE A 214 -18.44 7.52 -39.58
C ILE A 214 -19.63 8.07 -38.79
N ALA A 215 -20.87 7.70 -39.14
CA ALA A 215 -22.06 8.14 -38.42
C ALA A 215 -22.04 7.72 -36.94
N ASP A 216 -21.68 6.47 -36.67
CA ASP A 216 -21.55 5.95 -35.30
C ASP A 216 -20.47 6.71 -34.50
N LEU A 217 -19.35 7.06 -35.14
CA LEU A 217 -18.27 7.83 -34.51
C LEU A 217 -18.66 9.29 -34.25
N ILE A 218 -19.40 9.91 -35.16
CA ILE A 218 -19.94 11.27 -34.97
C ILE A 218 -20.90 11.28 -33.79
N GLN A 219 -21.81 10.32 -33.69
CA GLN A 219 -22.73 10.22 -32.56
C GLN A 219 -21.98 10.08 -31.22
N LYS A 220 -20.89 9.28 -31.19
CA LYS A 220 -20.04 9.15 -30.01
C LYS A 220 -19.35 10.48 -29.65
N GLN A 221 -18.85 11.21 -30.64
CA GLN A 221 -18.25 12.55 -30.48
C GLN A 221 -19.25 13.55 -29.90
N GLU A 222 -20.47 13.61 -30.43
CA GLU A 222 -21.52 14.52 -29.95
C GLU A 222 -21.93 14.21 -28.50
N SER A 223 -21.94 12.93 -28.13
CA SER A 223 -22.28 12.48 -26.78
C SER A 223 -21.16 12.72 -25.74
N PHE A 224 -19.98 13.18 -26.16
CA PHE A 224 -18.82 13.33 -25.28
C PHE A 224 -19.05 14.37 -24.18
N GLN A 225 -19.41 15.60 -24.57
CA GLN A 225 -19.47 16.74 -23.64
C GLN A 225 -20.47 16.50 -22.49
N PRO A 226 -21.72 16.03 -22.73
CA PRO A 226 -22.65 15.74 -21.64
C PRO A 226 -22.16 14.65 -20.68
N GLN A 227 -21.51 13.61 -21.21
CA GLN A 227 -20.94 12.53 -20.39
C GLN A 227 -19.73 12.98 -19.60
N PHE A 228 -18.86 13.81 -20.21
CA PHE A 228 -17.71 14.42 -19.55
C PHE A 228 -18.15 15.26 -18.36
N GLU A 229 -19.13 16.16 -18.56
CA GLU A 229 -19.66 17.00 -17.49
C GLU A 229 -20.30 16.18 -16.36
N THR A 230 -20.99 15.10 -16.70
CA THR A 230 -21.60 14.20 -15.70
C THR A 230 -20.54 13.53 -14.83
N LYS A 231 -19.49 12.96 -15.44
CA LYS A 231 -18.37 12.34 -14.72
C LYS A 231 -17.61 13.39 -13.89
N LEU A 232 -17.41 14.59 -14.44
CA LEU A 232 -16.74 15.68 -13.73
C LEU A 232 -17.51 16.12 -12.48
N LYS A 233 -18.83 16.28 -12.57
CA LYS A 233 -19.69 16.63 -11.42
C LYS A 233 -19.57 15.64 -10.26
N ILE A 234 -19.46 14.34 -10.55
CA ILE A 234 -19.26 13.30 -9.52
C ILE A 234 -17.95 13.53 -8.76
N ILE A 235 -16.87 13.80 -9.49
CA ILE A 235 -15.53 14.07 -8.94
C ILE A 235 -15.55 15.37 -8.12
N GLU A 236 -16.15 16.43 -8.63
CA GLU A 236 -16.23 17.72 -7.94
C GLU A 236 -17.04 17.64 -6.64
N LYS A 237 -18.16 16.91 -6.67
CA LYS A 237 -18.99 16.68 -5.48
C LYS A 237 -18.19 16.03 -4.35
N TYR A 238 -17.44 14.98 -4.65
CA TYR A 238 -16.58 14.33 -3.65
C TYR A 238 -15.54 15.28 -3.07
N ARG A 239 -14.85 16.03 -3.95
CA ARG A 239 -13.81 17.00 -3.56
C ARG A 239 -14.35 18.06 -2.60
N GLN A 240 -15.52 18.62 -2.90
CA GLN A 240 -16.04 19.78 -2.18
C GLN A 240 -16.77 19.37 -0.89
N GLU A 241 -17.57 18.31 -0.94
CA GLU A 241 -18.48 17.97 0.16
C GLU A 241 -17.90 16.89 1.08
N GLN A 242 -17.35 15.82 0.51
CA GLN A 242 -17.03 14.61 1.27
C GLN A 242 -15.60 14.64 1.80
N HIS A 243 -14.63 15.03 0.97
CA HIS A 243 -13.21 14.98 1.32
C HIS A 243 -12.83 15.85 2.55
N PRO A 244 -13.31 17.11 2.69
CA PRO A 244 -12.92 17.96 3.82
C PRO A 244 -13.44 17.44 5.17
N VAL A 245 -14.70 16.99 5.20
CA VAL A 245 -15.33 16.41 6.40
C VAL A 245 -14.57 15.17 6.83
N CYS A 246 -14.22 14.34 5.84
CA CYS A 246 -13.48 13.12 6.02
C CYS A 246 -12.10 13.35 6.65
N ILE A 247 -11.31 14.26 6.10
CA ILE A 247 -9.98 14.61 6.64
C ILE A 247 -10.09 15.13 8.07
N ARG A 248 -11.06 16.02 8.34
CA ARG A 248 -11.20 16.62 9.67
C ARG A 248 -11.45 15.56 10.74
N ASN A 249 -12.36 14.63 10.48
CA ASN A 249 -12.68 13.56 11.42
C ASN A 249 -11.47 12.65 11.70
N LEU A 250 -10.73 12.28 10.66
CA LEU A 250 -9.54 11.44 10.85
C LEU A 250 -8.45 12.20 11.61
N TYR A 251 -8.24 13.48 11.30
CA TYR A 251 -7.27 14.33 11.97
C TYR A 251 -7.54 14.44 13.48
N GLU A 252 -8.80 14.70 13.86
CA GLU A 252 -9.23 14.77 15.27
C GLU A 252 -8.97 13.44 15.99
N LEU A 253 -9.29 12.31 15.37
CA LEU A 253 -9.05 10.97 15.94
C LEU A 253 -7.55 10.66 16.05
N THR A 254 -6.75 11.01 15.06
CA THR A 254 -5.28 10.87 15.09
C THR A 254 -4.68 11.62 16.27
N LEU A 255 -5.03 12.90 16.44
CA LEU A 255 -4.53 13.71 17.55
C LEU A 255 -4.91 13.10 18.90
N LYS A 256 -6.18 12.69 19.05
CA LYS A 256 -6.67 12.06 20.28
C LYS A 256 -5.90 10.79 20.62
N LEU A 257 -5.64 9.92 19.64
CA LEU A 257 -4.88 8.68 19.84
C LEU A 257 -3.42 8.94 20.23
N ILE A 258 -2.76 9.86 19.54
CA ILE A 258 -1.37 10.24 19.84
C ILE A 258 -1.29 10.76 21.28
N GLN A 259 -2.14 11.71 21.66
CA GLN A 259 -2.16 12.28 23.02
C GLN A 259 -2.45 11.23 24.09
N THR A 260 -3.36 10.30 23.82
CA THR A 260 -3.73 9.25 24.79
C THR A 260 -2.58 8.27 25.02
N LYS A 261 -1.88 7.86 23.95
CA LYS A 261 -0.73 6.95 24.07
C LYS A 261 0.51 7.65 24.64
N GLU A 262 0.74 8.91 24.31
CA GLU A 262 1.83 9.69 24.89
C GLU A 262 1.66 9.87 26.40
N LYS A 263 0.43 10.11 26.88
CA LYS A 263 0.14 10.17 28.33
C LYS A 263 0.37 8.85 29.04
N ALA A 264 0.15 7.71 28.37
CA ALA A 264 0.36 6.39 28.97
C ALA A 264 1.85 5.99 29.10
N LEU A 265 2.74 6.67 28.38
CA LEU A 265 4.19 6.45 28.42
C LEU A 265 4.92 7.27 29.49
N LYS A 266 4.30 8.36 29.96
CA LYS A 266 4.81 9.25 31.01
C LYS A 266 4.43 8.73 32.38
#